data_AF-A0A2E3AZ33-F1
#
_entry.id   AF-A0A2E3AZ33-F1
#
_cell.length_a   1.000
_cell.length_b   1.000
_cell.length_c   1.000
_cell.angle_alpha   90.00
_cell.angle_beta   90.00
_cell.angle_gamma   90.00
#
_symmetry.space_group_name_H-M   'P 1'
#
loop_
_entity.id
_entity.type
_entity.pdbx_description
1 polymer ?
#
loop_
_entity_poly.entity_id
_entity_poly.type
_entity_poly.pdbx_seq_one_letter_code
_entity_poly.pdbx_strand_id
1 'polypeptide(L)'
;MLFPMIILGFLSVVVGFLVNPLLDLGFVSKHAFSHFLEHNLFFDDPKEFHFVFEVAIISTILAIMGIVTAILVVKGKLNIKNNFVYKILINKYYFDEFYENLIVKKFFYNKIGSFISWIDENIVDKSNAKISDFTIYLSKKMSKIQNGHLQSYGFVFFTALTVLMIVFFISNLNTGDSWLDLIDKLNSEIY
;
A
#
# COMPACT_ATOMS: atom_id res chain seq x y z
N MET A 1 16.22 -32.38 2.62
CA MET A 1 15.45 -32.20 3.86
C MET A 1 16.09 -32.87 5.08
N LEU A 2 16.64 -34.09 4.96
CA LEU A 2 17.31 -34.79 6.07
C LEU A 2 18.51 -34.02 6.64
N PHE A 3 19.37 -33.47 5.77
CA PHE A 3 20.56 -32.72 6.17
C PHE A 3 20.25 -31.51 7.09
N PRO A 4 19.35 -30.56 6.73
CA PRO A 4 19.02 -29.45 7.62
C PRO A 4 18.32 -29.90 8.91
N MET A 5 17.42 -30.91 8.87
CA MET A 5 16.73 -31.37 10.07
C MET A 5 17.67 -32.02 11.08
N ILE A 6 18.67 -32.80 10.63
CA ILE A 6 19.66 -33.40 11.54
C ILE A 6 20.51 -32.31 12.20
N ILE A 7 20.96 -31.32 11.42
CA ILE A 7 21.76 -30.21 11.95
C ILE A 7 20.96 -29.43 12.99
N LEU A 8 19.71 -29.07 12.69
CA LEU A 8 18.83 -28.36 13.62
C LEU A 8 18.53 -29.17 14.89
N GLY A 9 18.24 -30.47 14.75
CA GLY A 9 17.99 -31.35 15.89
C GLY A 9 19.20 -31.49 16.81
N PHE A 10 20.39 -31.72 16.22
CA PHE A 10 21.64 -31.80 16.97
C PHE A 10 21.94 -30.48 17.70
N LEU A 11 21.88 -29.35 16.99
CA LEU A 11 22.10 -28.04 17.59
C LEU A 11 21.09 -27.73 18.69
N SER A 12 19.81 -28.09 18.55
CA SER A 12 18.80 -27.86 19.58
C SER A 12 19.13 -28.55 20.91
N VAL A 13 19.75 -29.73 20.88
CA VAL A 13 20.16 -30.46 22.09
C VAL A 13 21.45 -29.87 22.66
N VAL A 14 22.45 -29.65 21.81
CA VAL A 14 23.79 -29.21 22.23
C VAL A 14 23.79 -27.77 22.71
N VAL A 15 23.13 -26.85 22.00
CA VAL A 15 23.06 -25.43 22.35
C VAL A 15 22.32 -25.25 23.68
N GLY A 16 21.23 -26.00 23.92
CA GLY A 16 20.50 -25.93 25.19
C GLY A 16 21.37 -26.26 26.41
N PHE A 17 22.25 -27.26 26.28
CA PHE A 17 23.18 -27.64 27.34
C PHE A 17 24.37 -26.65 27.48
N LEU A 18 24.89 -26.16 26.35
CA LEU A 18 26.09 -25.32 26.32
C LEU A 18 25.82 -23.85 26.72
N VAL A 19 24.62 -23.32 26.45
CA VAL A 19 24.25 -21.93 26.76
C VAL A 19 24.10 -21.69 28.26
N ASN A 20 23.54 -22.66 29.01
CA ASN A 20 23.37 -22.52 30.45
C ASN A 20 23.81 -23.81 31.18
N PRO A 21 25.13 -24.06 31.25
CA PRO A 21 25.62 -25.32 31.77
C PRO A 21 25.40 -25.42 33.29
N LEU A 22 25.03 -26.63 33.73
CA LEU A 22 24.80 -26.96 35.14
C LEU A 22 26.12 -27.15 35.92
N LEU A 23 27.19 -27.48 35.20
CA LEU A 23 28.53 -27.71 35.70
C LEU A 23 29.47 -26.68 35.06
N ASP A 24 30.58 -26.39 35.72
CA ASP A 24 31.61 -25.55 35.12
C ASP A 24 32.31 -26.34 34.01
N LEU A 25 32.18 -25.87 32.77
CA LEU A 25 32.75 -26.52 31.59
C LEU A 25 34.14 -25.97 31.25
N GLY A 26 34.72 -25.12 32.10
CA GLY A 26 36.04 -24.51 31.94
C GLY A 26 36.10 -23.38 30.91
N PHE A 27 35.29 -23.44 29.85
CA PHE A 27 35.13 -22.36 28.86
C PHE A 27 33.87 -21.50 29.08
N VAL A 28 32.88 -22.05 29.79
CA VAL A 28 31.61 -21.37 30.13
C VAL A 28 31.34 -21.63 31.61
N SER A 29 31.19 -20.56 32.39
CA SER A 29 30.91 -20.65 33.82
C SER A 29 29.53 -21.26 34.07
N LYS A 30 29.37 -21.87 35.24
CA LYS A 30 28.07 -22.38 35.69
C LYS A 30 27.04 -21.25 35.64
N HIS A 31 25.88 -21.53 35.05
CA HIS A 31 24.78 -20.57 34.89
C HIS A 31 25.13 -19.25 34.15
N ALA A 32 26.10 -19.28 33.22
CA ALA A 32 26.58 -18.09 32.50
C ALA A 32 25.48 -17.24 31.85
N PHE A 33 24.48 -17.87 31.22
CA PHE A 33 23.37 -17.15 30.60
C PHE A 33 22.45 -16.46 31.62
N SER A 34 22.21 -17.10 32.77
CA SER A 34 21.43 -16.49 33.86
C SER A 34 22.13 -15.26 34.42
N HIS A 35 23.45 -15.32 34.64
CA HIS A 35 24.23 -14.15 35.06
C HIS A 35 24.31 -13.06 33.99
N PHE A 36 24.39 -13.42 32.71
CA PHE A 36 24.31 -12.44 31.61
C PHE A 36 22.97 -11.69 31.61
N LEU A 37 21.85 -12.39 31.80
CA LEU A 37 20.53 -11.75 31.89
C LEU A 37 20.42 -10.86 33.12
N GLU A 38 20.89 -11.32 34.27
CA GLU A 38 20.90 -10.57 35.52
C GLU A 38 21.67 -9.25 35.40
N HIS A 39 22.83 -9.25 34.73
CA HIS A 39 23.65 -8.06 34.57
C HIS A 39 23.09 -7.04 33.56
N ASN A 40 22.31 -7.49 32.57
CA ASN A 40 21.79 -6.62 31.50
C ASN A 40 20.32 -6.18 31.71
N LEU A 41 19.63 -6.75 32.69
CA LEU A 41 18.27 -6.36 33.04
C LEU A 41 18.32 -5.34 34.18
N PHE A 42 17.65 -4.20 33.99
CA PHE A 42 17.59 -3.08 34.95
C PHE A 42 16.72 -3.41 36.17
N PHE A 43 17.01 -4.49 36.89
CA PHE A 43 16.36 -4.79 38.16
C PHE A 43 17.21 -4.21 39.30
N ASP A 44 16.63 -3.29 40.08
CA ASP A 44 17.28 -2.52 41.16
C ASP A 44 17.84 -3.39 42.31
N ASP A 45 17.56 -4.69 42.33
CA ASP A 45 18.15 -5.68 43.23
C ASP A 45 18.27 -7.02 42.47
N PRO A 46 19.47 -7.41 41.99
CA PRO A 46 19.66 -8.71 41.39
C PRO A 46 19.57 -9.76 42.51
N LYS A 47 18.38 -10.35 42.66
CA LYS A 47 18.24 -11.58 43.45
C LYS A 47 18.99 -12.66 42.68
N GLU A 48 20.07 -13.16 43.27
CA GLU A 48 20.82 -14.30 42.73
C GLU A 48 19.83 -15.38 42.28
N PHE A 49 19.85 -15.71 40.99
CA PHE A 49 18.99 -16.75 40.43
C PHE A 49 19.44 -18.12 40.95
N HIS A 50 19.02 -18.45 42.18
CA HIS A 50 19.22 -19.79 42.70
C HIS A 50 18.36 -20.77 41.90
N PHE A 51 18.97 -21.84 41.43
CA PHE A 51 18.25 -22.92 40.77
C PHE A 51 17.31 -23.59 41.76
N VAL A 52 16.01 -23.29 41.65
CA VAL A 52 14.98 -23.87 42.51
C VAL A 52 14.59 -25.23 41.94
N PHE A 53 15.13 -26.29 42.55
CA PHE A 53 14.85 -27.67 42.15
C PHE A 53 13.36 -28.00 42.18
N GLU A 54 12.60 -27.44 43.12
CA GLU A 54 11.15 -27.70 43.20
C GLU A 54 10.42 -27.23 41.93
N VAL A 55 10.72 -26.02 41.45
CA VAL A 55 10.11 -25.46 40.24
C VAL A 55 10.53 -26.27 39.02
N ALA A 56 11.81 -26.66 38.93
CA ALA A 56 12.31 -27.50 37.84
C ALA A 56 11.62 -28.86 37.79
N ILE A 57 11.43 -29.52 38.94
CA ILE A 57 10.74 -30.81 39.02
C ILE A 57 9.26 -30.66 38.67
N ILE A 58 8.55 -29.68 39.26
CA ILE A 58 7.13 -29.45 39.02
C ILE A 58 6.87 -29.15 37.54
N SER A 59 7.66 -28.26 36.93
CA SER A 59 7.53 -27.90 35.51
C SER A 59 7.81 -29.09 34.59
N THR A 60 8.81 -29.92 34.90
CA THR A 60 9.13 -31.13 34.13
C THR A 60 7.98 -32.14 34.20
N ILE A 61 7.43 -32.38 35.41
CA ILE A 61 6.28 -33.25 35.60
C ILE A 61 5.07 -32.73 34.81
N LEU A 62 4.79 -31.42 34.89
CA LEU A 62 3.66 -30.80 34.20
C LEU A 62 3.81 -30.88 32.67
N ALA A 63 5.03 -30.72 32.14
CA ALA A 63 5.34 -30.92 30.73
C ALA A 63 5.09 -32.37 30.29
N ILE A 64 5.57 -33.36 31.07
CA ILE A 64 5.34 -34.78 30.78
C ILE A 64 3.84 -35.11 30.82
N MET A 65 3.11 -34.60 31.83
CA MET A 65 1.66 -34.78 31.92
C MET A 65 0.94 -34.20 30.70
N GLY A 66 1.36 -33.02 30.22
CA GLY A 66 0.84 -32.41 28.99
C GLY A 66 1.06 -33.30 27.76
N ILE A 67 2.27 -33.83 27.57
CA ILE A 67 2.61 -34.73 26.46
C ILE A 67 1.77 -36.00 26.52
N VAL A 68 1.68 -36.64 27.69
CA VAL A 68 0.89 -37.87 27.87
C VAL A 68 -0.59 -37.61 27.57
N THR A 69 -1.15 -36.51 28.08
CA THR A 69 -2.54 -36.13 27.83
C THR A 69 -2.80 -35.92 26.34
N ALA A 70 -1.91 -35.21 25.64
CA ALA A 70 -2.01 -35.00 24.20
C ALA A 70 -1.99 -36.33 23.43
N ILE A 71 -1.08 -37.25 23.77
CA ILE A 71 -1.01 -38.58 23.14
C ILE A 71 -2.32 -39.36 23.35
N LEU A 72 -2.90 -39.32 24.55
CA LEU A 72 -4.14 -40.02 24.87
C LEU A 72 -5.33 -39.47 24.09
N VAL A 73 -5.40 -38.14 23.92
CA VAL A 73 -6.44 -37.47 23.11
C VAL A 73 -6.30 -37.87 21.64
N VAL A 74 -5.08 -37.79 21.07
CA VAL A 74 -4.82 -38.15 19.67
C VAL A 74 -5.11 -39.63 19.39
N LYS A 75 -4.81 -40.52 20.35
CA LYS A 75 -5.13 -41.95 20.25
C LYS A 75 -6.62 -42.26 20.49
N GLY A 76 -7.48 -41.25 20.69
CA GLY A 76 -8.91 -41.43 20.91
C GLY A 76 -9.29 -42.03 22.28
N LYS A 77 -8.34 -42.10 23.22
CA LYS A 77 -8.58 -42.63 24.57
C LYS A 77 -9.19 -41.60 25.52
N LEU A 78 -9.12 -40.32 25.15
CA LEU A 78 -9.75 -39.21 25.87
C LEU A 78 -10.59 -38.40 24.88
N ASN A 79 -11.89 -38.26 25.15
CA ASN A 79 -12.79 -37.49 24.32
C ASN A 79 -12.97 -36.08 24.91
N ILE A 80 -12.39 -35.07 24.26
CA ILE A 80 -12.57 -33.67 24.66
C ILE A 80 -13.91 -33.21 24.09
N LYS A 81 -14.86 -32.91 24.97
CA LYS A 81 -16.16 -32.36 24.55
C LYS A 81 -15.95 -31.04 23.81
N ASN A 82 -16.70 -30.86 22.72
CA ASN A 82 -16.76 -29.60 21.99
C ASN A 82 -17.40 -28.51 22.86
N ASN A 83 -16.58 -27.85 23.67
CA ASN A 83 -17.00 -26.80 24.60
C ASN A 83 -16.81 -25.42 23.96
N PHE A 84 -17.40 -24.39 24.55
CA PHE A 84 -17.23 -22.99 24.12
C PHE A 84 -15.74 -22.60 24.00
N VAL A 85 -14.90 -23.07 24.92
CA VAL A 85 -13.45 -22.85 24.90
C VAL A 85 -12.79 -23.45 23.65
N TYR A 86 -13.22 -24.66 23.24
CA TYR A 86 -12.72 -25.28 22.02
C TYR A 86 -13.06 -24.44 20.78
N LYS A 87 -14.29 -23.91 20.72
CA LYS A 87 -14.73 -23.03 19.62
C LYS A 87 -13.92 -21.73 19.55
N ILE A 88 -13.55 -21.15 20.70
CA ILE A 88 -12.69 -19.95 20.71
C ILE A 88 -11.29 -20.29 20.18
N LEU A 89 -10.69 -21.37 20.69
CA LEU A 89 -9.32 -21.77 20.33
C LEU A 89 -9.21 -22.17 18.86
N ILE A 90 -10.17 -22.94 18.32
CA ILE A 90 -10.15 -23.39 16.92
C ILE A 90 -10.32 -22.23 15.95
N ASN A 91 -11.11 -21.21 16.31
CA ASN A 91 -11.28 -19.99 15.52
C ASN A 91 -10.20 -18.94 15.84
N LYS A 92 -9.05 -19.33 16.40
CA LYS A 92 -7.91 -18.45 16.71
C LYS A 92 -8.32 -17.17 17.47
N TYR A 93 -9.17 -17.33 18.48
CA TYR A 93 -9.73 -16.23 19.26
C TYR A 93 -10.57 -15.22 18.47
N TYR A 94 -11.05 -15.59 17.28
CA TYR A 94 -11.81 -14.73 16.37
C TYR A 94 -11.06 -13.47 15.90
N PHE A 95 -9.74 -13.43 16.05
CA PHE A 95 -8.93 -12.27 15.64
C PHE A 95 -8.92 -12.10 14.12
N ASP A 96 -8.87 -13.21 13.37
CA ASP A 96 -8.89 -13.20 11.91
C ASP A 96 -10.22 -12.61 11.41
N GLU A 97 -11.37 -13.08 11.93
CA GLU A 97 -12.69 -12.61 11.56
C GLU A 97 -12.92 -11.15 11.98
N PHE A 98 -12.40 -10.74 13.13
CA PHE A 98 -12.45 -9.34 13.56
C PHE A 98 -11.70 -8.43 12.58
N TYR A 99 -10.47 -8.81 12.21
CA TYR A 99 -9.64 -8.05 11.29
C TYR A 99 -10.27 -7.96 9.90
N GLU A 100 -10.69 -9.10 9.35
CA GLU A 100 -11.26 -9.17 8.01
C GLU A 100 -12.58 -8.39 7.92
N ASN A 101 -13.48 -8.56 8.88
CA ASN A 101 -14.81 -7.95 8.77
C ASN A 101 -14.79 -6.45 9.08
N LEU A 102 -14.01 -6.01 10.08
CA LEU A 102 -14.01 -4.60 10.48
C LEU A 102 -13.00 -3.76 9.70
N ILE A 103 -11.77 -4.23 9.58
CA ILE A 103 -10.70 -3.43 8.97
C ILE A 103 -10.76 -3.57 7.45
N VAL A 104 -10.81 -4.80 6.94
CA VAL A 104 -10.75 -5.02 5.50
C VAL A 104 -12.10 -4.68 4.83
N LYS A 105 -13.18 -5.39 5.16
CA LYS A 105 -14.47 -5.21 4.48
C LYS A 105 -15.10 -3.85 4.79
N LYS A 106 -15.27 -3.53 6.08
CA LYS A 106 -16.04 -2.35 6.48
C LYS A 106 -15.29 -1.04 6.30
N PHE A 107 -13.98 -1.00 6.59
CA PHE A 107 -13.21 0.23 6.44
C PHE A 107 -12.61 0.35 5.03
N PHE A 108 -11.87 -0.67 4.58
CA PHE A 108 -11.16 -0.56 3.31
C PHE A 108 -12.09 -0.61 2.09
N TYR A 109 -12.88 -1.68 1.94
CA TYR A 109 -13.74 -1.82 0.76
C TYR A 109 -14.94 -0.86 0.79
N ASN A 110 -15.72 -0.89 1.87
CA ASN A 110 -16.98 -0.14 1.90
C ASN A 110 -16.81 1.38 2.02
N LYS A 111 -15.75 1.87 2.68
CA LYS A 111 -15.52 3.32 2.76
C LYS A 111 -14.57 3.78 1.67
N ILE A 112 -13.32 3.32 1.72
CA ILE A 112 -12.27 3.85 0.83
C ILE A 112 -12.52 3.41 -0.61
N GLY A 113 -12.74 2.11 -0.83
CA GLY A 113 -13.02 1.57 -2.16
C GLY A 113 -14.27 2.20 -2.79
N SER A 114 -15.38 2.26 -2.05
CA SER A 114 -16.60 2.90 -2.54
C SER A 114 -16.42 4.40 -2.82
N PHE A 115 -15.63 5.12 -2.01
CA PHE A 115 -15.38 6.54 -2.23
C PHE A 115 -14.57 6.79 -3.50
N ILE A 116 -13.53 5.97 -3.73
CA ILE A 116 -12.70 6.06 -4.94
C ILE A 116 -13.52 5.69 -6.18
N SER A 117 -14.33 4.63 -6.10
CA SER A 117 -15.25 4.24 -7.19
C SER A 117 -16.25 5.36 -7.50
N TRP A 118 -16.78 6.00 -6.47
CA TRP A 118 -17.70 7.13 -6.64
C TRP A 118 -17.03 8.32 -7.34
N ILE A 119 -15.76 8.60 -7.03
CA ILE A 119 -14.99 9.66 -7.70
C ILE A 119 -14.85 9.35 -9.18
N ASP A 120 -14.44 8.13 -9.53
CA ASP A 120 -14.22 7.73 -10.92
C ASP A 120 -15.51 7.83 -11.75
N GLU A 121 -16.58 7.19 -11.28
CA GLU A 121 -17.87 7.16 -11.97
C GLU A 121 -18.56 8.54 -12.04
N ASN A 122 -18.44 9.39 -11.02
CA ASN A 122 -19.15 10.66 -10.99
C ASN A 122 -18.34 11.85 -11.48
N ILE A 123 -17.03 11.83 -11.30
CA ILE A 123 -16.17 12.95 -11.70
C ILE A 123 -15.55 12.64 -13.05
N VAL A 124 -14.87 11.50 -13.20
CA VAL A 124 -14.12 11.19 -14.41
C VAL A 124 -15.07 10.85 -15.56
N ASP A 125 -15.92 9.84 -15.39
CA ASP A 125 -16.81 9.37 -16.45
C ASP A 125 -17.82 10.44 -16.88
N LYS A 126 -18.47 11.13 -15.93
CA LYS A 126 -19.42 12.19 -16.26
C LYS A 126 -18.75 13.41 -16.90
N SER A 127 -17.51 13.73 -16.53
CA SER A 127 -16.79 14.84 -17.18
C SER A 127 -16.45 14.47 -18.62
N ASN A 128 -16.00 13.23 -18.84
CA ASN A 128 -15.71 12.74 -20.19
C ASN A 128 -16.98 12.71 -21.07
N ALA A 129 -18.10 12.23 -20.51
CA ALA A 129 -19.39 12.24 -21.19
C ALA A 129 -19.82 13.66 -21.57
N LYS A 130 -19.68 14.64 -20.66
CA LYS A 130 -20.01 16.05 -20.94
C LYS A 130 -19.15 16.65 -22.06
N ILE A 131 -17.86 16.30 -22.11
CA ILE A 131 -16.97 16.75 -23.19
C ILE A 131 -17.45 16.17 -24.53
N SER A 132 -17.77 14.87 -24.56
CA SER A 132 -18.32 14.21 -25.75
C SER A 132 -19.62 14.87 -26.23
N ASP A 133 -20.56 15.10 -25.31
CA ASP A 133 -21.84 15.77 -25.60
C ASP A 133 -21.63 17.18 -26.15
N PHE A 134 -20.67 17.93 -25.59
CA PHE A 134 -20.32 19.26 -26.04
C PHE A 134 -19.75 19.25 -27.46
N THR A 135 -18.84 18.31 -27.77
CA THR A 135 -18.30 18.13 -29.12
C THR A 135 -19.40 17.80 -30.12
N ILE A 136 -20.28 16.84 -29.80
CA ILE A 136 -21.41 16.46 -30.68
C ILE A 136 -22.34 17.66 -30.91
N TYR A 137 -22.61 18.44 -29.86
CA TYR A 137 -23.43 19.65 -29.96
C TYR A 137 -22.82 20.68 -30.90
N LEU A 138 -21.52 20.95 -30.79
CA LEU A 138 -20.78 21.82 -31.70
C LEU A 138 -20.82 21.30 -33.14
N SER A 139 -20.55 20.01 -33.35
CA SER A 139 -20.59 19.39 -34.69
C SER A 139 -21.97 19.52 -35.32
N LYS A 140 -23.05 19.29 -34.57
CA LYS A 140 -24.44 19.47 -35.05
C LYS A 140 -24.73 20.92 -35.42
N LYS A 141 -24.24 21.89 -34.64
CA LYS A 141 -24.39 23.32 -34.98
C LYS A 141 -23.61 23.70 -36.23
N MET A 142 -22.35 23.26 -36.36
CA MET A 142 -21.53 23.54 -37.54
C MET A 142 -22.11 22.88 -38.80
N SER A 143 -22.62 21.65 -38.69
CA SER A 143 -23.29 20.97 -39.81
C SER A 143 -24.51 21.73 -40.32
N LYS A 144 -25.31 22.34 -39.42
CA LYS A 144 -26.44 23.21 -39.80
C LYS A 144 -26.05 24.52 -40.47
N ILE A 145 -24.78 24.92 -40.47
CA ILE A 145 -24.31 26.08 -41.26
C ILE A 145 -24.18 25.69 -42.74
N GLN A 146 -23.96 24.41 -43.03
CA GLN A 146 -23.80 23.88 -44.38
C GLN A 146 -25.15 23.50 -45.00
N ASN A 147 -25.97 24.49 -45.31
CA ASN A 147 -27.35 24.28 -45.80
C ASN A 147 -27.48 24.05 -47.31
N GLY A 148 -26.38 23.85 -48.06
CA GLY A 148 -26.41 23.54 -49.50
C GLY A 148 -26.87 24.69 -50.42
N HIS A 149 -27.20 25.86 -49.88
CA HIS A 149 -27.66 27.02 -50.65
C HIS A 149 -26.46 27.82 -51.19
N LEU A 150 -26.26 27.82 -52.52
CA LEU A 150 -25.11 28.45 -53.19
C LEU A 150 -24.97 29.95 -52.83
N GLN A 151 -26.08 30.66 -52.69
CA GLN A 151 -26.10 32.09 -52.36
C GLN A 151 -25.54 32.38 -50.95
N SER A 152 -25.80 31.52 -49.97
CA SER A 152 -25.26 31.67 -48.61
C SER A 152 -23.74 31.46 -48.58
N TYR A 153 -23.22 30.51 -49.36
CA TYR A 153 -21.76 30.31 -49.50
C TYR A 153 -21.09 31.51 -50.17
N GLY A 154 -21.69 32.05 -51.24
CA GLY A 154 -21.19 33.24 -51.92
C GLY A 154 -21.12 34.45 -50.99
N PHE A 155 -22.16 34.67 -50.17
CA PHE A 155 -22.19 35.75 -49.18
C PHE A 155 -21.08 35.59 -48.13
N VAL A 156 -20.92 34.38 -47.55
CA VAL A 156 -19.86 34.10 -46.57
C VAL A 156 -18.47 34.32 -47.18
N PHE A 157 -18.24 33.85 -48.40
CA PHE A 157 -16.97 34.04 -49.12
C PHE A 157 -16.65 35.52 -49.32
N PHE A 158 -17.60 36.31 -49.82
CA PHE A 158 -17.41 37.74 -50.03
C PHE A 158 -17.13 38.47 -48.71
N THR A 159 -17.88 38.14 -47.66
CA THR A 159 -17.71 38.76 -46.34
C THR A 159 -16.34 38.41 -45.74
N ALA A 160 -15.93 37.14 -45.84
CA ALA A 160 -14.61 36.69 -45.38
C ALA A 160 -13.47 37.39 -46.13
N LEU A 161 -13.60 37.55 -47.45
CA LEU A 161 -12.62 38.26 -48.27
C LEU A 161 -12.48 39.72 -47.85
N THR A 162 -13.60 40.43 -47.64
CA THR A 162 -13.60 41.83 -47.18
C THR A 162 -12.96 41.98 -45.80
N VAL A 163 -13.30 41.10 -44.85
CA VAL A 163 -12.68 41.11 -43.51
C VAL A 163 -11.18 40.85 -43.61
N LEU A 164 -10.75 39.87 -44.41
CA LEU A 164 -9.33 39.61 -44.66
C LEU A 164 -8.60 40.83 -45.22
N MET A 165 -9.19 41.53 -46.20
CA MET A 165 -8.60 42.75 -46.76
C MET A 165 -8.50 43.86 -45.72
N ILE A 166 -9.51 44.04 -44.86
CA ILE A 166 -9.47 45.04 -43.78
C ILE A 166 -8.39 44.68 -42.76
N VAL A 167 -8.31 43.43 -42.31
CA VAL A 167 -7.28 42.96 -41.37
C VAL A 167 -5.90 43.14 -41.96
N PHE A 168 -5.70 42.78 -43.24
CA PHE A 168 -4.45 42.99 -43.94
C PHE A 168 -4.07 44.48 -44.01
N PHE A 169 -5.01 45.34 -44.41
CA PHE A 169 -4.76 46.77 -44.50
C PHE A 169 -4.42 47.40 -43.14
N ILE A 170 -5.14 47.04 -42.07
CA ILE A 170 -4.84 47.49 -40.70
C ILE A 170 -3.47 46.97 -40.25
N SER A 171 -3.15 45.71 -40.52
CA SER A 171 -1.82 45.18 -40.20
C SER A 171 -0.71 45.90 -40.97
N ASN A 172 -0.95 46.30 -42.22
CA ASN A 172 0.00 47.03 -43.03
C ASN A 172 0.14 48.49 -42.58
N LEU A 173 -0.95 49.13 -42.12
CA LEU A 173 -0.92 50.47 -41.53
C LEU A 173 -0.15 50.51 -40.21
N ASN A 174 -0.37 49.55 -39.31
CA ASN A 174 0.34 49.47 -38.03
C ASN A 174 1.82 49.08 -38.18
N THR A 175 2.19 48.45 -39.30
CA THR A 175 3.59 48.07 -39.61
C THR A 175 4.28 49.10 -40.51
N GLY A 176 3.54 50.03 -41.11
CA GLY A 176 4.04 51.00 -42.10
C GLY A 176 5.10 51.95 -41.55
N ASP A 177 4.98 52.34 -40.29
CA ASP A 177 5.98 53.19 -39.62
C ASP A 177 7.30 52.43 -39.39
N SER A 178 7.23 51.11 -39.15
CA SER A 178 8.43 50.30 -38.87
C SER A 178 9.32 50.07 -40.09
N TRP A 179 8.75 50.02 -41.30
CA TRP A 179 9.50 49.87 -42.54
C TRP A 179 10.13 51.18 -43.00
N LEU A 180 9.46 52.32 -42.78
CA LEU A 180 9.98 53.65 -43.07
C LEU A 180 11.14 54.01 -42.14
N ASP A 181 11.04 53.70 -40.84
CA ASP A 181 12.10 53.91 -39.84
C ASP A 181 13.35 53.05 -40.13
N LEU A 182 13.16 51.85 -40.70
CA LEU A 182 14.24 50.95 -41.13
C LEU A 182 14.96 51.48 -42.38
N ILE A 183 14.22 52.07 -43.33
CA ILE A 183 14.76 52.68 -44.54
C ILE A 183 15.52 53.97 -44.21
N ASP A 184 15.02 54.81 -43.31
CA ASP A 184 15.71 56.03 -42.87
C ASP A 184 16.99 55.71 -42.07
N LYS A 185 16.96 54.70 -41.19
CA LYS A 185 18.18 54.22 -40.50
C LYS A 185 19.22 53.70 -41.49
N LEU A 186 18.82 52.90 -42.47
CA LEU A 186 19.73 52.38 -43.50
C LEU A 186 20.31 53.50 -44.38
N ASN A 187 19.55 54.55 -44.70
CA ASN A 187 20.06 55.69 -45.45
C ASN A 187 21.01 56.58 -44.63
N SER A 188 20.85 56.66 -43.31
CA SER A 188 21.73 57.44 -42.41
C SER A 188 23.09 56.80 -42.14
N GLU A 189 23.25 55.50 -42.41
CA GLU A 189 24.54 54.80 -42.33
C GLU A 189 25.33 54.84 -43.66
N ILE A 190 24.69 55.24 -44.78
CA ILE A 190 25.29 55.22 -46.12
C ILE A 190 25.82 56.62 -46.53
N TYR A 191 25.55 57.69 -45.76
CA TYR A 191 26.09 59.05 -45.98
C TYR A 191 26.85 59.59 -44.78
#